data_AF-A0A423SF33-F1
#
_entry.id   AF-A0A423SF33-F1
#
_cell.length_a   1.000
_cell.length_b   1.000
_cell.length_c   1.000
_cell.angle_alpha   90.00
_cell.angle_beta   90.00
_cell.angle_gamma   90.00
#
_symmetry.space_group_name_H-M   'P 1'
#
loop_
_entity.id
_entity.type
_entity.pdbx_description
1 polymer ?
#
loop_
_entity_poly.entity_id
_entity_poly.type
_entity_poly.pdbx_seq_one_letter_code
_entity_poly.pdbx_strand_id
1 'polypeptide(L)'
;MLEALHMYSLVAYVVKKDGMFTRLQNTLIGWGLAAFIIMFCMCFEYDNYGGEYHCWLRMDTPLLYGQFIPVVGFVIMTFTLIEAAGAADYKPLKGVDKSQLLSARISQRTNLIILPLVFAHWMVGMMSEYEQNLPLYGTFSVLNGVTGGVVFFLHCTNNSQVRAKLTGIYKSMCKGSSR
;
A
#
# COMPACT_ATOMS: atom_id res chain seq x y z
N MET A 1 -1.04 4.06 -2.31
CA MET A 1 -1.36 5.19 -3.22
C MET A 1 -1.50 4.78 -4.69
N LEU A 2 -0.43 4.39 -5.40
CA LEU A 2 -0.49 4.17 -6.86
C LEU A 2 -1.51 3.10 -7.29
N GLU A 3 -1.68 2.03 -6.51
CA GLU A 3 -2.71 1.02 -6.78
C GLU A 3 -4.14 1.57 -6.60
N ALA A 4 -4.37 2.36 -5.55
CA ALA A 4 -5.64 3.04 -5.34
C ALA A 4 -5.95 4.04 -6.47
N LEU A 5 -4.93 4.75 -6.96
CA LEU A 5 -5.06 5.64 -8.11
C LEU A 5 -5.38 4.87 -9.40
N HIS A 6 -4.69 3.76 -9.65
CA HIS A 6 -4.96 2.90 -10.80
C HIS A 6 -6.41 2.39 -10.78
N MET A 7 -6.85 1.86 -9.64
CA MET A 7 -8.23 1.41 -9.43
C MET A 7 -9.24 2.54 -9.63
N TYR A 8 -9.02 3.71 -9.02
CA TYR A 8 -9.89 4.87 -9.18
C TYR A 8 -9.98 5.29 -10.66
N SER A 9 -8.86 5.27 -11.39
CA SER A 9 -8.83 5.64 -12.81
C SER A 9 -9.69 4.70 -13.68
N LEU A 10 -9.77 3.41 -13.35
CA LEU A 10 -10.61 2.44 -14.06
C LEU A 10 -12.11 2.69 -13.86
N VAL A 11 -12.49 3.39 -12.79
CA VAL A 11 -13.90 3.65 -12.43
C VAL A 11 -14.32 5.07 -12.80
N ALA A 12 -13.43 6.05 -12.67
CA ALA A 12 -13.73 7.45 -12.95
C ALA A 12 -13.52 7.84 -14.42
N TYR A 13 -12.64 7.14 -15.15
CA TYR A 13 -12.25 7.50 -16.51
C TYR A 13 -12.28 6.31 -17.48
N VAL A 14 -12.45 6.58 -18.78
CA VAL A 14 -12.29 5.58 -19.85
C VAL A 14 -10.80 5.40 -20.11
N VAL A 15 -10.17 4.51 -19.37
CA VAL A 15 -8.73 4.28 -19.45
C VAL A 15 -8.42 2.95 -20.12
N LYS A 16 -7.33 2.90 -20.89
CA LYS A 16 -6.82 1.65 -21.47
C LYS A 16 -6.46 0.66 -20.36
N LYS A 17 -6.38 -0.63 -20.69
CA LYS A 17 -6.07 -1.75 -19.79
C LYS A 17 -4.85 -1.53 -18.87
N ASP A 18 -3.91 -0.68 -19.26
CA ASP A 18 -2.70 -0.37 -18.49
C ASP A 18 -2.87 0.75 -17.45
N GLY A 19 -4.06 1.36 -17.33
CA GLY A 19 -4.32 2.48 -16.41
C GLY A 19 -3.89 3.84 -16.96
N MET A 20 -3.99 4.88 -16.12
CA MET A 20 -3.81 6.27 -16.54
C MET A 20 -2.35 6.58 -16.94
N PHE A 21 -1.41 5.89 -16.28
CA PHE A 21 0.02 6.04 -16.48
C PHE A 21 0.63 4.73 -16.97
N THR A 22 1.68 4.84 -17.79
CA THR A 22 2.48 3.69 -18.19
C THR A 22 3.19 3.07 -16.98
N ARG A 23 3.59 1.80 -17.09
CA ARG A 23 4.34 1.11 -16.03
C ARG A 23 5.62 1.86 -15.63
N LEU A 24 6.33 2.41 -16.63
CA LEU A 24 7.53 3.20 -16.39
C LEU A 24 7.22 4.46 -15.58
N GLN A 25 6.17 5.20 -15.94
CA GLN A 25 5.74 6.39 -15.21
C GLN A 25 5.33 6.06 -13.78
N ASN A 26 4.57 4.99 -13.55
CA ASN A 26 4.21 4.58 -12.19
C ASN A 26 5.43 4.23 -11.34
N THR A 27 6.41 3.51 -11.91
CA THR A 27 7.67 3.20 -11.21
C THR A 27 8.44 4.49 -10.90
N LEU A 28 8.60 5.38 -11.87
CA LEU A 28 9.32 6.64 -11.68
C LEU A 28 8.64 7.56 -10.66
N ILE A 29 7.31 7.65 -10.67
CA ILE A 29 6.56 8.45 -9.69
C ILE A 29 6.71 7.85 -8.29
N GLY A 30 6.54 6.54 -8.14
CA GLY A 30 6.65 5.88 -6.84
C GLY A 30 8.02 6.04 -6.20
N TRP A 31 9.08 5.67 -6.94
CA TRP A 31 10.46 5.75 -6.46
C TRP A 31 10.98 7.18 -6.40
N GLY A 32 10.69 7.98 -7.43
CA GLY A 32 11.14 9.36 -7.52
C GLY A 32 10.56 10.24 -6.43
N LEU A 33 9.29 10.05 -6.07
CA LEU A 33 8.68 10.81 -4.99
C LEU A 33 9.29 10.46 -3.63
N ALA A 34 9.51 9.17 -3.35
CA ALA A 34 10.18 8.74 -2.12
C ALA A 34 11.61 9.28 -2.03
N ALA A 35 12.38 9.18 -3.13
CA ALA A 35 13.72 9.74 -3.20
C ALA A 35 13.73 11.26 -3.02
N PHE A 36 12.77 11.97 -3.64
CA PHE A 36 12.63 13.41 -3.53
C PHE A 36 12.40 13.86 -2.08
N ILE A 37 11.49 13.20 -1.35
CA ILE A 37 11.22 13.53 0.06
C ILE A 37 12.49 13.36 0.90
N ILE A 38 13.20 12.24 0.74
CA ILE A 38 14.44 11.97 1.48
C ILE A 38 15.53 12.99 1.13
N MET A 39 15.75 13.25 -0.16
CA MET A 39 16.74 14.24 -0.61
C MET A 39 16.40 15.64 -0.11
N PHE A 40 15.12 16.02 -0.12
CA PHE A 40 14.67 17.30 0.41
C PHE A 40 15.01 17.43 1.89
N CYS A 41 14.66 16.43 2.71
CA CYS A 41 15.05 16.40 4.12
C CYS A 41 16.56 16.47 4.30
N MET A 42 17.35 15.70 3.53
CA MET A 42 18.80 15.74 3.61
C MET A 42 19.41 17.09 3.20
N CYS A 43 18.81 17.80 2.24
CA CYS A 43 19.33 19.09 1.77
C CYS A 43 19.02 20.24 2.73
N PHE A 44 17.85 20.23 3.36
CA PHE A 44 17.37 21.36 4.18
C PHE A 44 17.51 21.13 5.68
N GLU A 45 17.54 19.88 6.13
CA GLU A 45 17.58 19.49 7.54
C GLU A 45 18.84 18.67 7.87
N TYR A 46 19.92 18.82 7.08
CA TYR A 46 21.17 18.05 7.26
C TYR A 46 21.72 18.13 8.67
N ASP A 47 21.73 19.32 9.27
CA ASP A 47 22.24 19.55 10.62
C ASP A 47 21.42 18.86 11.71
N ASN A 48 20.18 18.47 11.39
CA ASN A 48 19.29 17.73 12.27
C ASN A 48 19.41 16.20 12.09
N TYR A 49 20.25 15.72 11.16
CA TYR A 49 20.59 14.30 11.06
C TYR A 49 21.65 13.92 12.10
N GLY A 50 21.46 12.74 12.70
CA GLY A 50 22.34 12.21 13.73
C GLY A 50 21.97 12.68 15.14
N GLY A 51 22.31 11.86 16.11
CA GLY A 51 22.02 12.08 17.53
C GLY A 51 22.79 11.08 18.38
N GLU A 52 22.90 11.36 19.68
CA GLU A 52 23.69 10.56 20.62
C GLU A 52 23.24 9.09 20.68
N TYR A 53 21.94 8.85 20.47
CA TYR A 53 21.34 7.52 20.50
C TYR A 53 20.67 7.09 19.18
N HIS A 54 20.54 7.99 18.21
CA HIS A 54 19.90 7.71 16.91
C HIS A 54 20.82 8.14 15.77
N CYS A 55 21.22 7.20 14.92
CA CYS A 55 22.14 7.51 13.82
C CYS A 55 21.51 8.41 12.75
N TRP A 56 20.20 8.30 12.49
CA TRP A 56 19.57 8.89 11.30
C TRP A 56 18.35 9.76 11.64
N LEU A 57 17.34 9.22 12.32
CA LEU A 57 16.08 9.92 12.59
C LEU A 57 16.01 10.37 14.04
N ARG A 58 16.16 11.67 14.27
CA ARG A 58 16.05 12.29 15.59
C ARG A 58 14.60 12.76 15.83
N MET A 59 13.94 12.23 16.86
CA MET A 59 12.50 12.43 17.09
C MET A 59 12.13 13.82 17.67
N ASP A 60 13.11 14.59 18.11
CA ASP A 60 12.97 15.91 18.74
C ASP A 60 13.29 17.07 17.77
N THR A 61 13.40 16.79 16.47
CA THR A 61 13.82 17.78 15.45
C THR A 61 12.78 17.98 14.34
N PRO A 62 12.85 19.09 13.58
CA PRO A 62 12.00 19.33 12.41
C PRO A 62 12.03 18.20 11.37
N LEU A 63 13.12 17.43 11.33
CA LEU A 63 13.30 16.26 10.47
C LEU A 63 12.17 15.23 10.63
N LEU A 64 11.63 15.08 11.84
CA LEU A 64 10.48 14.21 12.10
C LEU A 64 9.27 14.61 11.25
N TYR A 65 8.93 15.90 11.23
CA TYR A 65 7.79 16.42 10.48
C TYR A 65 7.97 16.27 8.97
N GLY A 66 9.21 16.41 8.48
CA GLY A 66 9.58 16.20 7.08
C GLY A 66 9.23 14.80 6.56
N GLN A 67 9.27 13.78 7.41
CA GLN A 67 8.87 12.41 7.05
C GLN A 67 7.43 12.08 7.44
N PHE A 68 6.96 12.58 8.59
CA PHE A 68 5.63 12.28 9.14
C PHE A 68 4.51 12.86 8.28
N ILE A 69 4.63 14.14 7.88
CA ILE A 69 3.59 14.85 7.12
C ILE A 69 3.34 14.16 5.77
N PRO A 70 4.36 13.81 4.96
CA PRO A 70 4.13 13.06 3.72
C PRO A 70 3.45 11.72 3.94
N VAL A 71 3.84 10.95 4.96
CA VAL A 71 3.23 9.63 5.24
C VAL A 71 1.74 9.78 5.55
N VAL A 72 1.36 10.71 6.44
CA VAL A 72 -0.05 10.97 6.76
C VAL A 72 -0.81 11.44 5.52
N GLY A 73 -0.21 12.34 4.72
CA GLY A 73 -0.79 12.79 3.45
C GLY A 73 -1.06 11.62 2.48
N PHE A 74 -0.13 10.67 2.35
CA PHE A 74 -0.32 9.49 1.52
C PHE A 74 -1.40 8.55 2.03
N VAL A 75 -1.55 8.39 3.34
CA VAL A 75 -2.59 7.58 3.96
C VAL A 75 -3.96 8.18 3.65
N ILE A 76 -4.13 9.49 3.93
CA ILE A 76 -5.39 10.20 3.66
C ILE A 76 -5.74 10.13 2.17
N MET A 77 -4.80 10.47 1.29
CA MET A 77 -5.03 10.43 -0.15
C MET A 77 -5.39 9.02 -0.65
N THR A 78 -4.68 8.00 -0.16
CA THR A 78 -4.98 6.60 -0.51
C THR A 78 -6.37 6.21 -0.03
N PHE A 79 -6.75 6.56 1.20
CA PHE A 79 -8.08 6.31 1.74
C PHE A 79 -9.18 7.01 0.91
N THR A 80 -9.01 8.30 0.60
CA THR A 80 -9.96 9.05 -0.22
C THR A 80 -10.14 8.44 -1.61
N LEU A 81 -9.06 7.99 -2.26
CA LEU A 81 -9.14 7.32 -3.57
C LEU A 81 -9.90 5.99 -3.50
N ILE A 82 -9.70 5.22 -2.43
CA ILE A 82 -10.38 3.95 -2.20
C ILE A 82 -11.89 4.16 -2.00
N GLU A 83 -12.27 5.14 -1.17
CA GLU A 83 -13.67 5.48 -0.91
C GLU A 83 -14.35 6.04 -2.16
N ALA A 84 -13.67 6.95 -2.89
CA ALA A 84 -14.20 7.52 -4.12
C ALA A 84 -14.44 6.46 -5.20
N ALA A 85 -13.54 5.48 -5.33
CA ALA A 85 -13.74 4.35 -6.24
C ALA A 85 -14.92 3.46 -5.80
N GLY A 86 -15.12 3.28 -4.49
CA GLY A 86 -16.27 2.57 -3.92
C GLY A 86 -17.60 3.26 -4.20
N ALA A 87 -17.66 4.57 -3.97
CA ALA A 87 -18.85 5.40 -4.18
C ALA A 87 -19.30 5.42 -5.65
N ALA A 88 -18.38 5.27 -6.59
CA ALA A 88 -18.67 5.20 -8.02
C ALA A 88 -19.22 3.83 -8.49
N ASP A 89 -19.35 2.85 -7.58
CA ASP A 89 -20.01 1.54 -7.76
C ASP A 89 -19.53 0.71 -8.96
N TYR A 90 -18.32 0.96 -9.45
CA TYR A 90 -17.66 0.19 -10.52
C TYR A 90 -18.53 -0.01 -11.78
N LYS A 91 -19.33 1.00 -12.14
CA LYS A 91 -20.18 0.94 -13.33
C LYS A 91 -19.32 0.75 -14.58
N PRO A 92 -19.68 -0.18 -15.49
CA PRO A 92 -18.86 -0.48 -16.65
C PRO A 92 -18.80 0.70 -17.63
N LEU A 93 -17.61 1.23 -17.84
CA LEU A 93 -17.35 2.22 -18.87
C LEU A 93 -17.06 1.56 -20.23
N LYS A 94 -17.33 2.27 -21.32
CA LYS A 94 -17.03 1.80 -22.69
C LYS A 94 -15.52 1.49 -22.80
N GLY A 95 -15.17 0.25 -23.11
CA GLY A 95 -13.77 -0.18 -23.29
C GLY A 95 -13.11 -0.82 -22.06
N VAL A 96 -13.79 -0.86 -20.90
CA VAL A 96 -13.32 -1.56 -19.70
C VAL A 96 -13.97 -2.95 -19.62
N ASP A 97 -13.15 -3.99 -19.44
CA ASP A 97 -13.62 -5.37 -19.33
C ASP A 97 -14.16 -5.68 -17.92
N LYS A 98 -15.17 -6.56 -17.84
CA LYS A 98 -15.77 -7.01 -16.57
C LYS A 98 -14.74 -7.65 -15.64
N SER A 99 -13.74 -8.33 -16.20
CA SER A 99 -12.65 -8.94 -15.41
C SER A 99 -11.77 -7.89 -14.72
N GLN A 100 -11.56 -6.74 -15.37
CA GLN A 100 -10.78 -5.63 -14.81
C GLN A 100 -11.54 -4.93 -13.69
N LEU A 101 -12.85 -4.68 -13.87
CA LEU A 101 -13.71 -4.12 -12.83
C LEU A 101 -13.78 -5.03 -11.60
N LEU A 102 -13.88 -6.35 -11.81
CA LEU A 102 -13.85 -7.31 -10.71
C LEU A 102 -12.51 -7.26 -9.95
N SER A 103 -11.40 -7.19 -10.68
CA SER A 103 -10.05 -7.10 -10.07
C SER A 103 -9.85 -5.77 -9.35
N ALA A 104 -10.40 -4.67 -9.88
CA ALA A 104 -10.43 -3.36 -9.25
C ALA A 104 -11.23 -3.40 -7.93
N ARG A 105 -12.41 -4.04 -7.92
CA ARG A 105 -13.24 -4.21 -6.71
C ARG A 105 -12.57 -5.07 -5.65
N ILE A 106 -11.86 -6.13 -6.04
CA ILE A 106 -11.10 -6.96 -5.11
C ILE A 106 -9.90 -6.18 -4.55
N SER A 107 -9.14 -5.51 -5.41
CA SER A 107 -8.05 -4.60 -5.01
C SER A 107 -8.53 -3.55 -4.02
N GLN A 108 -9.72 -2.96 -4.20
CA GLN A 108 -10.32 -2.03 -3.25
C GLN A 108 -10.43 -2.63 -1.86
N ARG A 109 -11.06 -3.79 -1.74
CA ARG A 109 -11.30 -4.48 -0.46
C ARG A 109 -9.99 -4.89 0.18
N THR A 110 -9.05 -5.38 -0.62
CA THR A 110 -7.69 -5.68 -0.18
C THR A 110 -7.00 -4.45 0.40
N ASN A 111 -7.07 -3.31 -0.31
CA ASN A 111 -6.45 -2.06 0.14
C ASN A 111 -7.13 -1.47 1.38
N LEU A 112 -8.44 -1.66 1.57
CA LEU A 112 -9.15 -1.29 2.80
C LEU A 112 -8.63 -2.04 4.03
N ILE A 113 -8.16 -3.28 3.85
CA ILE A 113 -7.58 -4.10 4.93
C ILE A 113 -6.10 -3.76 5.13
N ILE A 114 -5.35 -3.61 4.03
CA ILE A 114 -3.90 -3.38 4.08
C ILE A 114 -3.58 -1.99 4.62
N LEU A 115 -4.30 -0.94 4.20
CA LEU A 115 -4.00 0.44 4.58
C LEU A 115 -3.90 0.67 6.10
N PRO A 116 -4.89 0.26 6.92
CA PRO A 116 -4.79 0.43 8.38
C PRO A 116 -3.68 -0.43 8.99
N LEU A 117 -3.42 -1.63 8.45
CA LEU A 117 -2.32 -2.48 8.92
C LEU A 117 -0.96 -1.81 8.66
N VAL A 118 -0.78 -1.25 7.45
CA VAL A 118 0.43 -0.51 7.06
C VAL A 118 0.65 0.69 7.97
N PHE A 119 -0.39 1.47 8.20
CA PHE A 119 -0.30 2.63 9.09
C PHE A 119 -0.02 2.23 10.54
N ALA A 120 -0.67 1.18 11.05
CA ALA A 120 -0.47 0.70 12.40
C ALA A 120 0.96 0.20 12.64
N HIS A 121 1.53 -0.62 11.76
CA HIS A 121 2.92 -1.06 11.95
C HIS A 121 3.91 0.10 11.85
N TRP A 122 3.62 1.10 11.00
CA TRP A 122 4.45 2.30 10.91
C TRP A 122 4.43 3.10 12.21
N MET A 123 3.25 3.30 12.80
CA MET A 123 3.12 3.94 14.12
C MET A 123 3.87 3.18 15.22
N VAL A 124 3.82 1.85 15.21
CA VAL A 124 4.60 1.02 16.15
C VAL A 124 6.10 1.19 15.92
N GLY A 125 6.55 1.30 14.67
CA GLY A 125 7.95 1.59 14.35
C GLY A 125 8.41 2.96 14.86
N MET A 126 7.57 3.99 14.70
CA MET A 126 7.83 5.32 15.26
C MET A 126 7.91 5.26 16.79
N MET A 127 7.01 4.53 17.43
CA MET A 127 7.02 4.37 18.89
C MET A 127 8.24 3.57 19.39
N SER A 128 8.67 2.55 18.64
CA SER A 128 9.87 1.78 19.00
C SER A 128 11.13 2.64 18.95
N GLU A 129 11.25 3.51 17.95
CA GLU A 129 12.35 4.47 17.86
C GLU A 129 12.25 5.54 18.95
N TYR A 130 11.06 6.05 19.25
CA TYR A 130 10.87 7.07 20.27
C TYR A 130 11.21 6.57 21.70
N GLU A 131 10.72 5.38 22.05
CA GLU A 131 10.90 4.80 23.40
C GLU A 131 12.21 3.98 23.55
N GLN A 132 12.90 3.67 22.44
CA GLN A 132 14.11 2.83 22.41
C GLN A 132 13.95 1.49 23.15
N ASN A 133 12.77 0.89 23.05
CA ASN A 133 12.39 -0.26 23.87
C ASN A 133 12.50 -1.57 23.06
N LEU A 134 13.33 -2.51 23.53
CA LEU A 134 13.61 -3.78 22.84
C LEU A 134 12.33 -4.60 22.54
N PRO A 135 11.41 -4.82 23.49
CA PRO A 135 10.08 -5.34 23.23
C PRO A 135 9.34 -4.71 22.04
N LEU A 136 9.36 -3.38 21.91
CA LEU A 136 8.68 -2.69 20.81
C LEU A 136 9.34 -2.97 19.46
N TYR A 137 10.68 -3.02 19.39
CA TYR A 137 11.37 -3.45 18.17
C TYR A 137 11.03 -4.89 17.78
N GLY A 138 10.87 -5.78 18.78
CA GLY A 138 10.38 -7.14 18.56
C GLY A 138 8.97 -7.17 17.98
N THR A 139 8.04 -6.41 18.59
CA THR A 139 6.66 -6.27 18.07
C THR A 139 6.64 -5.69 16.66
N PHE A 140 7.41 -4.62 16.40
CA PHE A 140 7.55 -4.02 15.07
C PHE A 140 8.01 -5.05 14.04
N SER A 141 9.04 -5.84 14.36
CA SER A 141 9.57 -6.87 13.46
C SER A 141 8.52 -7.93 13.11
N VAL A 142 7.78 -8.42 14.10
CA VAL A 142 6.69 -9.39 13.90
C VAL A 142 5.57 -8.79 13.05
N LEU A 143 5.13 -7.56 13.34
CA LEU A 143 4.09 -6.87 12.58
C LEU A 143 4.48 -6.66 11.11
N ASN A 144 5.75 -6.35 10.83
CA ASN A 144 6.24 -6.26 9.45
C ASN A 144 6.13 -7.60 8.72
N GLY A 145 6.55 -8.70 9.37
CA GLY A 145 6.43 -10.04 8.79
C GLY A 145 4.97 -10.43 8.51
N VAL A 146 4.08 -10.20 9.48
CA VAL A 146 2.63 -10.45 9.34
C VAL A 146 2.03 -9.60 8.22
N THR A 147 2.33 -8.30 8.21
CA THR A 147 1.83 -7.38 7.18
C THR A 147 2.28 -7.82 5.79
N GLY A 148 3.55 -8.20 5.62
CA GLY A 148 4.07 -8.73 4.36
C GLY A 148 3.33 -10.00 3.90
N GLY A 149 3.07 -10.92 4.83
CA GLY A 149 2.30 -12.14 4.54
C GLY A 149 0.85 -11.84 4.11
N VAL A 150 0.17 -10.93 4.79
CA VAL A 150 -1.19 -10.50 4.46
C VAL A 150 -1.24 -9.83 3.09
N VAL A 151 -0.34 -8.90 2.82
CA VAL A 151 -0.21 -8.21 1.52
C VAL A 151 -0.02 -9.22 0.41
N PHE A 152 0.93 -10.16 0.57
CA PHE A 152 1.20 -11.20 -0.41
C PHE A 152 -0.06 -12.04 -0.70
N PHE A 153 -0.71 -12.55 0.33
CA PHE A 153 -1.89 -13.40 0.17
C PHE A 153 -3.05 -12.66 -0.52
N LEU A 154 -3.33 -11.43 -0.10
CA LEU A 154 -4.42 -10.63 -0.67
C LEU A 154 -4.15 -10.18 -2.12
N HIS A 155 -2.91 -9.87 -2.48
CA HIS A 155 -2.58 -9.57 -3.89
C HIS A 155 -2.55 -10.81 -4.78
N CYS A 156 -2.06 -11.94 -4.28
CA CYS A 156 -2.10 -13.19 -5.02
C CYS A 156 -3.54 -13.60 -5.36
N THR A 157 -4.48 -13.46 -4.41
CA THR A 157 -5.91 -13.75 -4.64
C THR A 157 -6.61 -12.73 -5.53
N ASN A 158 -6.06 -11.51 -5.65
CA ASN A 158 -6.54 -10.52 -6.60
C ASN A 158 -6.31 -10.94 -8.06
N ASN A 159 -5.21 -11.66 -8.35
CA ASN A 159 -4.90 -12.12 -9.70
C ASN A 159 -5.95 -13.15 -10.20
N SER A 160 -6.60 -12.83 -11.33
CA SER A 160 -7.66 -13.65 -11.91
C SER A 160 -7.20 -15.05 -12.31
N GLN A 161 -5.95 -15.22 -12.78
CA GLN A 161 -5.39 -16.51 -13.15
C GLN A 161 -5.14 -17.38 -11.91
N VAL A 162 -4.61 -16.77 -10.85
CA VAL A 162 -4.36 -17.44 -9.57
C VAL A 162 -5.68 -17.88 -8.95
N ARG A 163 -6.69 -17.01 -8.95
CA ARG A 163 -8.04 -17.32 -8.46
C ARG A 163 -8.71 -18.46 -9.24
N ALA A 164 -8.53 -18.51 -10.55
CA ALA A 164 -9.04 -19.60 -11.38
C ALA A 164 -8.38 -20.94 -11.02
N LYS A 165 -7.05 -20.97 -10.84
CA LYS A 165 -6.32 -22.16 -10.39
C LYS A 165 -6.72 -22.61 -8.99
N LEU A 166 -6.79 -21.67 -8.03
CA LEU A 166 -7.22 -21.96 -6.66
C LEU A 166 -8.62 -22.56 -6.61
N THR A 167 -9.56 -22.00 -7.39
CA THR A 167 -10.93 -22.52 -7.47
C THR A 167 -10.97 -23.92 -8.09
N GLY A 168 -10.11 -24.18 -9.08
CA GLY A 168 -9.95 -25.51 -9.67
C GLY A 168 -9.44 -26.55 -8.65
N ILE A 169 -8.38 -26.21 -7.91
CA ILE A 169 -7.82 -27.06 -6.86
C ILE A 169 -8.86 -27.32 -5.76
N TYR A 170 -9.53 -26.27 -5.27
CA TYR A 170 -10.57 -26.39 -4.26
C TYR A 170 -11.71 -27.33 -4.70
N LYS A 171 -12.20 -27.18 -5.94
CA LYS A 171 -13.22 -28.09 -6.50
C LYS A 171 -12.74 -29.54 -6.61
N SER A 172 -11.48 -29.76 -6.97
CA SER A 172 -10.89 -31.11 -7.02
C SER A 172 -10.77 -31.74 -5.63
N MET A 173 -10.37 -30.96 -4.61
CA MET A 173 -10.29 -31.43 -3.22
C MET A 173 -11.69 -31.74 -2.64
N CYS A 174 -12.69 -30.88 -2.86
CA CYS A 174 -14.05 -31.13 -2.41
C CYS A 174 -14.70 -32.33 -3.12
N LYS A 175 -14.40 -32.57 -4.41
CA LYS A 175 -14.86 -33.78 -5.11
C LYS A 175 -14.12 -35.05 -4.65
N GLY A 176 -12.87 -34.94 -4.23
CA GLY A 176 -12.09 -36.04 -3.66
C GLY A 176 -12.53 -36.46 -2.26
N SER A 177 -13.13 -35.55 -1.48
CA SER A 177 -13.64 -35.81 -0.12
C SER A 177 -15.02 -36.49 -0.06
N SER A 178 -15.66 -36.74 -1.21
CA SER A 178 -17.00 -37.34 -1.32
C SER A 178 -16.99 -38.79 -1.84
N ARG A 179 -15.84 -39.47 -1.77
CA ARG A 179 -15.71 -40.92 -2.04
C ARG A 179 -15.19 -41.65 -0.82
#